data_AF-A0A5K0V7S9-F1
#
_entry.id   AF-A0A5K0V7S9-F1
#
_cell.length_a   1.000
_cell.length_b   1.000
_cell.length_c   1.000
_cell.angle_alpha   90.00
_cell.angle_beta   90.00
_cell.angle_gamma   90.00
#
_symmetry.space_group_name_H-M   'P 1'
#
loop_
_entity.id
_entity.type
_entity.pdbx_description
1 polymer ?
#
loop_
_entity_poly.entity_id
_entity_poly.type
_entity_poly.pdbx_seq_one_letter_code
_entity_poly.pdbx_strand_id
1 'polypeptide(L)' 'HGRSVCVLSALLVALGVSDHWKEAEKIVKKQRPSIRMNALHRKSLEEWSKCRNSSERKDD' A
#
# COMPACT_ATOMS: atom_id res chain seq x y z
N HIS A 1 -2.66 12.47 9.92
CA HIS A 1 -1.96 12.77 8.64
C HIS A 1 -1.45 11.56 7.85
N GLY A 2 -1.58 10.31 8.31
CA GLY A 2 -1.07 9.13 7.56
C GLY A 2 -2.08 8.40 6.64
N ARG A 3 -3.34 8.85 6.56
CA ARG A 3 -4.39 8.13 5.83
C ARG A 3 -4.20 8.17 4.32
N SER A 4 -3.85 9.33 3.76
CA SER A 4 -3.66 9.50 2.31
C SER A 4 -2.50 8.67 1.79
N VAL A 5 -1.38 8.59 2.50
CA VAL A 5 -0.26 7.71 2.11
C VAL A 5 -0.64 6.23 2.17
N CYS A 6 -1.48 5.81 3.13
CA CYS A 6 -2.01 4.45 3.18
C CYS A 6 -2.82 4.10 1.92
N VAL A 7 -3.77 4.97 1.54
CA VAL A 7 -4.61 4.77 0.36
C VAL A 7 -3.78 4.86 -0.93
N LEU A 8 -2.86 5.82 -1.04
CA LEU A 8 -1.97 5.94 -2.20
C LEU A 8 -1.05 4.73 -2.35
N SER A 9 -0.49 4.20 -1.26
CA SER A 9 0.31 2.97 -1.29
C SER A 9 -0.49 1.78 -1.81
N ALA A 10 -1.74 1.61 -1.38
CA ALA A 10 -2.61 0.56 -1.90
C ALA A 10 -2.97 0.78 -3.38
N LEU A 11 -3.26 2.02 -3.77
CA LEU A 11 -3.62 2.38 -5.15
C LEU A 11 -2.47 2.10 -6.12
N LEU A 12 -1.24 2.49 -5.79
CA LEU A 12 -0.07 2.24 -6.63
C LEU A 12 0.17 0.74 -6.84
N VAL A 13 -0.11 -0.07 -5.82
CA VAL A 13 -0.01 -1.52 -5.92
C VAL A 13 -1.13 -2.11 -6.78
N ALA A 14 -2.37 -1.66 -6.61
CA ALA A 14 -3.51 -2.09 -7.42
C ALA A 14 -3.36 -1.72 -8.91
N LEU A 15 -2.66 -0.61 -9.21
CA LEU A 15 -2.35 -0.19 -10.57
C LEU A 15 -1.12 -0.90 -11.18
N GLY A 16 -0.45 -1.80 -10.44
CA GLY A 16 0.75 -2.48 -10.91
C GLY A 16 2.00 -1.59 -10.98
N VAL A 17 1.97 -0.39 -10.40
CA VAL A 17 3.14 0.51 -10.33
C VAL A 17 4.17 -0.02 -9.33
N SER A 18 3.74 -0.83 -8.37
CA SER A 18 4.60 -1.45 -7.37
C SER A 18 4.04 -2.79 -6.92
N ASP A 19 4.88 -3.81 -6.77
CA ASP A 19 4.43 -5.14 -6.33
C ASP A 19 4.08 -5.20 -4.84
N HIS A 20 4.60 -4.26 -4.04
CA HIS A 20 4.46 -4.29 -2.58
C HIS A 20 4.21 -2.89 -2.00
N TRP A 21 3.25 -2.79 -1.07
CA TRP A 21 2.82 -1.51 -0.48
C TRP A 21 3.95 -0.74 0.22
N LYS A 22 4.96 -1.44 0.72
CA LYS A 22 6.19 -0.86 1.31
C LYS A 22 7.01 -0.09 0.28
N GLU A 23 7.16 -0.60 -0.93
CA GLU A 23 7.86 0.10 -2.01
C GLU A 23 7.01 1.27 -2.51
N ALA A 24 5.70 1.09 -2.63
CA ALA A 24 4.76 2.17 -2.89
C ALA A 24 4.81 3.30 -1.84
N GLU A 25 4.94 2.99 -0.54
CA GLU A 25 5.14 3.99 0.52
C GLU A 25 6.40 4.82 0.27
N LYS A 26 7.51 4.20 -0.14
CA LYS A 26 8.75 4.92 -0.46
C LYS A 26 8.55 5.88 -1.62
N ILE A 27 7.81 5.49 -2.66
CA ILE A 27 7.47 6.35 -3.80
C ILE A 27 6.67 7.57 -3.33
N VAL A 28 5.62 7.37 -2.53
CA VAL A 28 4.80 8.47 -2.00
C VAL A 28 5.64 9.39 -1.11
N LYS A 29 6.52 8.84 -0.28
CA LYS A 29 7.41 9.61 0.60
C LYS A 29 8.44 10.45 -0.16
N LYS A 30 8.93 10.00 -1.32
CA LYS A 30 9.80 10.82 -2.17
C LYS A 30 9.10 12.13 -2.59
N GLN A 31 7.79 12.08 -2.82
CA GLN A 31 7.00 13.26 -3.18
C GLN A 31 6.42 14.02 -2.00
N ARG A 32 6.19 13.35 -0.87
CA ARG A 32 5.63 13.95 0.36
C ARG A 32 6.46 13.55 1.59
N PRO A 33 7.66 14.12 1.80
CA PRO A 33 8.61 13.65 2.82
C PRO A 33 8.08 13.71 4.27
N SER A 34 7.23 14.70 4.54
CA SER A 34 6.70 14.97 5.88
C SER A 34 5.61 13.97 6.31
N ILE A 35 5.06 13.18 5.38
CA ILE A 35 3.96 12.28 5.67
C ILE A 35 4.45 10.95 6.25
N ARG A 36 3.75 10.45 7.27
CA ARG A 36 4.10 9.19 7.93
C ARG A 36 2.86 8.33 8.15
N MET A 37 2.97 7.05 7.80
CA MET A 37 2.02 6.03 8.25
C MET A 37 2.33 5.64 9.70
N ASN A 38 1.29 5.52 10.51
CA ASN A 38 1.40 4.93 11.83
C ASN A 38 1.28 3.39 11.73
N ALA A 39 1.45 2.71 12.87
CA ALA A 39 1.37 1.26 12.94
C ALA A 39 0.01 0.70 12.46
N LEU A 40 -1.10 1.39 12.76
CA LEU A 40 -2.43 0.96 12.36
C LEU A 40 -2.59 0.92 10.84
N HIS A 41 -2.17 1.97 10.13
CA HIS A 41 -2.25 2.00 8.66
C HIS A 41 -1.40 0.89 8.01
N ARG A 42 -0.21 0.62 8.57
CA ARG A 42 0.65 -0.47 8.08
C ARG A 42 -0.03 -1.83 8.26
N LYS A 43 -0.64 -2.07 9.43
CA LYS A 43 -1.41 -3.29 9.70
C LYS A 43 -2.55 -3.46 8.69
N SER A 44 -3.31 -2.41 8.42
CA SER A 44 -4.38 -2.45 7.41
C SER A 44 -3.85 -2.77 6.00
N LEU A 45 -2.69 -2.23 5.61
CA LEU A 45 -2.06 -2.57 4.32
C LEU A 45 -1.57 -4.02 4.26
N GLU A 46 -1.04 -4.57 5.35
CA GLU A 46 -0.65 -5.97 5.42
C GLU A 46 -1.85 -6.90 5.28
N GLU A 47 -2.95 -6.62 5.98
CA GLU A 47 -4.19 -7.40 5.88
C GLU A 47 -4.76 -7.33 4.46
N TRP A 48 -4.86 -6.12 3.90
CA TRP A 48 -5.30 -5.90 2.53
C TRP A 48 -4.42 -6.65 1.51
N SER A 49 -3.09 -6.56 1.64
CA SER A 49 -2.16 -7.22 0.72
C SER A 49 -2.29 -8.75 0.76
N LYS A 50 -2.58 -9.33 1.94
CA LYS A 50 -2.85 -10.77 2.07
C LYS A 50 -4.15 -11.16 1.38
N CYS A 51 -5.21 -10.36 1.55
CA CYS A 51 -6.49 -10.59 0.88
C CYS A 51 -6.34 -10.55 -0.64
N ARG A 52 -5.56 -9.62 -1.19
CA ARG A 52 -5.31 -9.51 -2.63
C ARG A 52 -4.61 -10.76 -3.20
N ASN A 53 -3.56 -11.26 -2.54
CA ASN A 53 -2.87 -12.48 -2.97
C ASN A 53 -3.75 -13.75 -2.82
N SER A 54 -4.80 -13.68 -2.00
CA SER A 54 -5.79 -14.76 -1.90
C SER A 54 -6.86 -14.68 -2.99
N SER A 55 -7.19 -13.48 -3.48
CA SER A 55 -8.15 -13.28 -4.57
C SER A 55 -7.53 -13.47 -5.95
N GLU A 56 -6.26 -13.12 -6.13
CA GLU A 56 -5.52 -13.35 -7.40
C GLU A 56 -5.29 -14.85 -7.71
N ARG A 57 -5.62 -15.75 -6.78
CA ARG A 57 -5.56 -17.22 -6.98
C ARG A 57 -6.90 -17.84 -7.42
N LYS A 58 -7.89 -17.03 -7.84
CA LYS A 58 -9.20 -17.53 -8.27
C LYS A 58 -9.51 -17.38 -9.75
N ASP A 59 -8.68 -16.69 -10.52
CA ASP A 59 -8.84 -16.58 -11.97
C ASP A 59 -7.51 -17.01 -12.63
N ASP A 60 -7.43 -18.32 -12.90
CA ASP A 60 -6.60 -19.09 -13.87
C ASP A 60 -6.16 -20.47 -13.32
#